data_AF-A0A0P9PHA4-F1
#
_entry.id   AF-A0A0P9PHA4-F1
#
_cell.length_a   1.000
_cell.length_b   1.000
_cell.length_c   1.000
_cell.angle_alpha   90.00
_cell.angle_beta   90.00
_cell.angle_gamma   90.00
#
_symmetry.space_group_name_H-M   'P 1'
#
loop_
_entity.id
_entity.type
_entity.pdbx_description
1 polymer ?
#
loop_
_entity_poly.entity_id
_entity_poly.type
_entity_poly.pdbx_seq_one_letter_code
_entity_poly.pdbx_strand_id
1 'polypeptide(L)'
;MQLDGSLSLTERQSLAAKRTHELRHKATESKIRAACRQLQDQGKALVRSAIATLAGVSVRTVASYTHILTEVSQPATVSVLRRSSKAVSVPPRQDRSPANPPVQAPVGQPADGRASGVQSAVHQISAVPQGPQAGEPLNTEHEDGS
;
A
#
# COMPACT_ATOMS: atom_id res chain seq x y z
N MET A 1 3.86 5.22 -26.73
CA MET A 1 2.65 5.48 -25.90
C MET A 1 1.53 5.87 -26.85
N GLN A 2 0.64 4.94 -27.18
CA GLN A 2 -0.49 5.25 -28.05
C GLN A 2 -1.61 5.81 -27.17
N LEU A 3 -1.73 7.14 -27.13
CA LEU A 3 -2.90 7.85 -26.62
C LEU A 3 -3.76 8.26 -27.82
N ASP A 4 -5.06 8.44 -27.62
CA ASP A 4 -5.99 8.78 -28.70
C ASP A 4 -5.60 10.11 -29.39
N GLY A 5 -5.57 10.07 -30.72
CA GLY A 5 -5.24 11.21 -31.57
C GLY A 5 -6.33 12.28 -31.59
N SER A 6 -7.56 11.94 -31.21
CA SER A 6 -8.70 12.87 -31.14
C SER A 6 -8.61 13.88 -30.00
N LEU A 7 -7.81 13.58 -28.96
CA LEU A 7 -7.64 14.41 -27.78
C LEU A 7 -6.83 15.68 -28.07
N SER A 8 -7.03 16.72 -27.27
CA SER A 8 -6.15 17.89 -27.31
C SER A 8 -4.73 17.54 -26.85
N LEU A 9 -3.75 18.35 -27.26
CA LEU A 9 -2.36 18.18 -26.85
C LEU A 9 -2.21 18.23 -25.32
N THR A 10 -2.91 19.15 -24.66
CA THR A 10 -2.91 19.30 -23.20
C THR A 10 -3.45 18.06 -22.50
N GLU A 11 -4.55 17.47 -23.00
CA GLU A 11 -5.10 16.25 -22.44
C GLU A 11 -4.15 15.07 -22.61
N ARG A 12 -3.54 14.90 -23.79
CA ARG A 12 -2.53 13.86 -23.99
C ARG A 12 -1.33 14.02 -23.07
N GLN A 13 -0.84 15.24 -22.87
CA GLN A 13 0.26 15.51 -21.94
C GLN A 13 -0.13 15.18 -20.50
N SER A 14 -1.32 15.59 -20.06
CA SER A 14 -1.85 15.27 -18.73
C SER A 14 -1.97 13.75 -18.52
N LEU A 15 -2.53 13.03 -19.49
CA LEU A 15 -2.64 11.58 -19.44
C LEU A 15 -1.27 10.89 -19.43
N ALA A 16 -0.33 11.33 -20.27
CA ALA A 16 1.03 10.81 -20.26
C ALA A 16 1.73 11.06 -18.92
N ALA A 17 1.59 12.26 -18.36
CA ALA A 17 2.14 12.61 -17.04
C ALA A 17 1.54 11.73 -15.93
N LYS A 18 0.21 11.56 -15.91
CA LYS A 18 -0.47 10.66 -14.95
C LYS A 18 0.03 9.23 -15.08
N ARG A 19 0.11 8.69 -16.30
CA ARG A 19 0.60 7.33 -16.54
C ARG A 19 2.04 7.15 -16.10
N THR A 20 2.94 8.08 -16.42
CA THR A 20 4.35 7.99 -15.98
C THR A 20 4.49 8.14 -14.47
N HIS A 21 3.65 8.96 -13.84
CA HIS A 21 3.61 9.07 -12.38
C HIS A 21 3.13 7.76 -11.75
N GLU A 22 2.04 7.17 -12.23
CA GLU A 22 1.52 5.87 -11.76
C GLU A 22 2.55 4.75 -11.94
N LEU A 23 3.24 4.68 -13.09
CA LEU A 23 4.28 3.68 -13.32
C LEU A 23 5.44 3.84 -12.36
N ARG A 24 5.91 5.08 -12.13
CA ARG A 24 6.95 5.35 -11.13
C ARG A 24 6.48 5.02 -9.72
N HIS A 25 5.22 5.30 -9.41
CA HIS A 25 4.61 5.00 -8.12
C HIS A 25 4.65 3.48 -7.87
N LYS A 26 4.03 2.69 -8.76
CA LYS A 26 4.03 1.22 -8.68
C LYS A 26 5.41 0.60 -8.65
N ALA A 27 6.35 1.12 -9.45
CA ALA A 27 7.73 0.65 -9.44
C ALA A 27 8.40 0.92 -8.08
N THR A 28 8.14 2.07 -7.48
CA THR A 28 8.64 2.44 -6.15
C THR A 28 8.03 1.54 -5.07
N GLU A 29 6.73 1.30 -5.12
CA GLU A 29 6.05 0.37 -4.21
C GLU A 29 6.67 -1.03 -4.27
N SER A 30 6.88 -1.53 -5.49
CA SER A 30 7.46 -2.87 -5.71
C SER A 30 8.88 -2.98 -5.16
N LYS A 31 9.71 -1.93 -5.34
CA LYS A 31 11.06 -1.86 -4.75
C LYS A 31 11.03 -1.88 -3.22
N ILE A 32 10.17 -1.06 -2.61
CA ILE A 32 10.02 -1.01 -1.15
C ILE A 32 9.56 -2.37 -0.62
N ARG A 33 8.54 -2.97 -1.25
CA ARG A 33 8.02 -4.28 -0.85
C ARG A 33 9.09 -5.38 -0.98
N ALA A 34 9.88 -5.37 -2.04
CA ALA A 34 10.99 -6.31 -2.22
C ALA A 34 12.10 -6.10 -1.18
N ALA A 35 12.44 -4.87 -0.83
CA ALA A 35 13.43 -4.57 0.21
C ALA A 35 12.96 -5.03 1.60
N CYS A 36 11.68 -4.84 1.94
CA CYS A 36 11.14 -5.34 3.20
C CYS A 36 11.22 -6.87 3.28
N ARG A 37 10.86 -7.59 2.20
CA ARG A 37 11.01 -9.05 2.14
C ARG A 37 12.47 -9.48 2.32
N GLN A 38 13.41 -8.82 1.64
CA GLN A 38 14.84 -9.11 1.80
C GLN A 38 15.34 -8.90 3.24
N LEU A 39 14.85 -7.88 3.95
CA LEU A 39 15.21 -7.68 5.36
C LEU A 39 14.63 -8.77 6.26
N GLN A 40 13.38 -9.19 6.01
CA GLN A 40 12.74 -10.30 6.73
C GLN A 40 13.49 -11.62 6.50
N ASP A 41 13.84 -11.91 5.25
CA ASP A 41 14.60 -13.12 4.88
C ASP A 41 15.99 -13.14 5.55
N GLN A 42 16.58 -11.97 5.79
CA GLN A 42 17.85 -11.81 6.52
C GLN A 42 17.68 -11.81 8.05
N GLY A 43 16.45 -11.88 8.57
CA GLY A 43 16.16 -11.77 10.01
C GLY A 43 16.48 -10.41 10.61
N LYS A 44 16.61 -9.36 9.79
CA LYS A 44 16.92 -8.00 10.23
C LYS A 44 15.63 -7.23 10.52
N ALA A 45 15.71 -6.28 11.47
CA ALA A 45 14.60 -5.41 11.79
C ALA A 45 14.20 -4.54 10.58
N LEU A 46 12.89 -4.34 10.39
CA LEU A 46 12.32 -3.45 9.37
C LEU A 46 12.50 -1.98 9.76
N VAL A 47 13.72 -1.47 9.58
CA VAL A 47 14.06 -0.07 9.85
C VAL A 47 13.99 0.75 8.56
N ARG A 48 13.39 1.95 8.61
CA ARG A 48 13.19 2.82 7.43
C ARG A 48 14.49 3.15 6.69
N SER A 49 15.59 3.37 7.41
CA SER A 49 16.91 3.64 6.82
C SER A 49 17.43 2.43 6.03
N ALA A 50 17.36 1.23 6.61
CA ALA A 50 17.78 -0.01 5.95
C ALA A 50 16.94 -0.30 4.69
N ILE A 51 15.62 -0.08 4.77
CA ILE A 51 14.71 -0.23 3.63
C ILE A 51 15.09 0.76 2.52
N ALA A 52 15.33 2.02 2.86
CA ALA A 52 15.70 3.07 1.91
C ALA A 52 17.01 2.72 1.17
N THR A 53 18.04 2.29 1.90
CA THR A 53 19.31 1.86 1.34
C THR A 53 19.16 0.66 0.40
N LEU A 54 18.39 -0.36 0.79
CA LEU A 54 18.18 -1.55 -0.03
C LEU A 54 17.31 -1.29 -1.27
N ALA A 55 16.27 -0.46 -1.15
CA ALA A 55 15.38 -0.12 -2.26
C ALA A 55 15.97 0.95 -3.20
N GLY A 56 17.05 1.62 -2.81
CA GLY A 56 17.65 2.71 -3.57
C GLY A 56 16.75 3.95 -3.66
N VAL A 57 16.01 4.24 -2.59
CA VAL A 57 15.08 5.39 -2.50
C VAL A 57 15.39 6.22 -1.25
N SER A 58 14.88 7.45 -1.19
CA SER A 58 15.07 8.28 0.00
C SER A 58 14.24 7.79 1.18
N VAL A 59 14.71 8.06 2.41
CA VAL A 59 13.94 7.76 3.64
C VAL A 59 12.60 8.50 3.65
N ARG A 60 12.56 9.74 3.13
CA ARG A 60 11.32 10.52 2.95
C ARG A 60 10.34 9.78 2.03
N THR A 61 10.84 9.23 0.92
CA THR A 61 10.03 8.41 0.02
C THR A 61 9.47 7.22 0.79
N VAL A 62 10.27 6.42 1.49
CA VAL A 62 9.75 5.29 2.28
C VAL A 62 8.68 5.73 3.29
N ALA A 63 8.87 6.88 3.95
CA ALA A 63 7.91 7.43 4.89
C ALA A 63 6.56 7.79 4.26
N SER A 64 6.51 8.17 2.98
CA SER A 64 5.25 8.40 2.27
C SER A 64 4.47 7.11 1.97
N TYR A 65 5.11 5.94 2.03
CA TYR A 65 4.52 4.63 1.71
C TYR A 65 4.33 3.79 2.98
N THR A 66 3.81 4.40 4.05
CA THR A 66 3.55 3.73 5.33
C THR A 66 2.65 2.51 5.19
N HIS A 67 1.70 2.55 4.26
CA HIS A 67 0.74 1.46 4.02
C HIS A 67 1.43 0.14 3.62
N ILE A 68 2.57 0.21 2.90
CA ILE A 68 3.34 -0.99 2.54
C ILE A 68 4.01 -1.56 3.79
N LEU A 69 4.50 -0.71 4.70
CA LEU A 69 5.14 -1.15 5.92
C LEU A 69 4.14 -1.83 6.86
N THR A 70 2.91 -1.30 6.95
CA THR A 70 1.84 -1.93 7.74
C THR A 70 1.40 -3.26 7.15
N GLU A 71 1.28 -3.35 5.82
CA GLU A 71 0.92 -4.60 5.13
C GLU A 71 2.01 -5.67 5.32
N VAL A 72 3.28 -5.30 5.17
CA VAL A 72 4.39 -6.27 5.31
C VAL A 72 4.61 -6.69 6.77
N SER A 73 4.25 -5.83 7.74
CA SER A 73 4.29 -6.17 9.17
C SER A 73 3.11 -7.04 9.61
N GLN A 74 2.00 -7.04 8.85
CA GLN A 74 0.85 -7.91 9.10
C GLN A 74 0.92 -9.07 8.11
N PRO A 75 1.56 -10.20 8.46
CA PRO A 75 1.55 -11.36 7.59
C PRO A 75 0.11 -11.87 7.49
N ALA A 76 -0.61 -11.46 6.43
CA ALA A 76 -1.76 -12.21 5.99
C ALA A 76 -1.25 -13.63 5.72
N THR A 77 -1.84 -14.63 6.39
CA THR A 77 -1.42 -16.03 6.32
C THR A 77 -1.62 -16.56 4.90
N VAL A 78 -0.69 -16.27 4.00
CA VAL A 78 -0.65 -16.84 2.66
C VAL A 78 0.34 -18.00 2.74
N SER A 79 -0.20 -19.24 2.77
CA SER A 79 0.61 -20.44 2.62
C SER A 79 1.32 -20.38 1.27
N VAL A 80 2.58 -19.94 1.28
CA VAL A 80 3.44 -19.98 0.09
C VAL A 80 3.69 -21.45 -0.22
N LEU A 81 3.00 -21.98 -1.23
CA LEU A 81 3.32 -23.27 -1.82
C LEU A 81 4.74 -23.16 -2.38
N ARG A 82 5.71 -23.63 -1.60
CA ARG A 82 7.13 -23.73 -1.99
C ARG A 82 7.19 -24.39 -3.37
N ARG A 83 7.56 -23.64 -4.41
CA ARG A 83 7.94 -24.21 -5.70
C ARG A 83 9.28 -24.91 -5.51
N SER A 84 9.25 -26.19 -5.14
CA SER A 84 10.39 -27.08 -5.14
C SER A 84 10.81 -27.37 -6.58
N SER A 85 11.78 -26.62 -7.09
CA SER A 85 12.48 -27.00 -8.32
C SER A 85 13.77 -27.74 -7.97
N LYS A 86 13.68 -29.02 -7.57
CA LYS A 86 14.71 -30.04 -7.89
C LYS A 86 14.29 -31.48 -7.54
N ALA A 87 14.44 -32.34 -8.56
CA ALA A 87 14.71 -33.78 -8.58
C ALA A 87 13.63 -34.77 -8.09
N VAL A 88 13.06 -35.47 -9.07
CA VAL A 88 12.46 -36.80 -8.98
C VAL A 88 13.47 -37.80 -8.39
N SER A 89 13.05 -38.54 -7.37
CA SER A 89 13.43 -39.94 -7.14
C SER A 89 12.29 -40.64 -6.41
N VAL A 90 12.00 -41.86 -6.86
CA VAL A 90 10.73 -42.61 -6.75
C VAL A 90 10.62 -43.39 -5.39
N PRO A 91 9.58 -44.22 -5.12
CA PRO A 91 8.77 -44.24 -3.90
C PRO A 91 9.19 -45.38 -2.91
N PRO A 92 8.40 -45.71 -1.87
CA PRO A 92 7.45 -46.81 -2.10
C PRO A 92 6.09 -46.67 -1.40
N ARG A 93 5.19 -47.46 -1.94
CA ARG A 93 3.80 -47.72 -1.56
C ARG A 93 3.67 -48.13 -0.09
N GLN A 94 2.65 -47.62 0.58
CA GLN A 94 1.97 -48.39 1.61
C GLN A 94 0.47 -48.45 1.32
N ASP A 95 0.10 -49.68 1.02
CA ASP A 95 -1.22 -50.26 0.89
C ASP A 95 -1.80 -50.44 2.29
N ARG A 96 -2.90 -49.74 2.62
CA ARG A 96 -4.05 -50.35 3.30
C ARG A 96 -5.21 -49.38 3.48
N SER A 97 -6.31 -49.85 2.92
CA SER A 97 -7.72 -49.44 2.97
C SER A 97 -8.34 -49.18 4.37
N PRO A 98 -9.59 -48.66 4.42
CA PRO A 98 -10.11 -47.74 5.43
C PRO A 98 -10.95 -48.43 6.50
N ALA A 99 -11.08 -47.82 7.69
CA ALA A 99 -12.16 -48.16 8.61
C ALA A 99 -12.37 -47.09 9.72
N ASN A 100 -13.62 -46.65 9.85
CA ASN A 100 -14.31 -46.22 11.09
C ASN A 100 -14.41 -44.71 11.39
N PRO A 101 -15.63 -44.12 11.39
CA PRO A 101 -15.94 -42.87 12.07
C PRO A 101 -16.34 -43.12 13.53
N PRO A 102 -16.29 -42.08 14.39
CA PRO A 102 -17.37 -41.94 15.35
C PRO A 102 -17.95 -40.53 15.41
N VAL A 103 -19.28 -40.54 15.39
CA VAL A 103 -20.23 -39.51 15.81
C VAL A 103 -19.89 -38.94 17.18
N GLN A 104 -20.07 -37.63 17.37
CA GLN A 104 -20.80 -37.03 18.51
C GLN A 104 -21.01 -35.52 18.32
N ALA A 105 -22.28 -35.12 18.26
CA ALA A 105 -22.76 -33.76 18.55
C ALA A 105 -22.82 -33.56 20.08
N PRO A 106 -22.80 -32.31 20.59
CA PRO A 106 -24.10 -31.73 20.97
C PRO A 106 -24.23 -30.21 20.75
N VAL A 107 -25.47 -29.85 20.38
CA VAL A 107 -26.28 -28.69 20.76
C VAL A 107 -25.63 -27.60 21.63
N GLY A 108 -25.73 -26.34 21.18
CA GLY A 108 -25.50 -25.15 22.00
C GLY A 108 -25.56 -23.82 21.22
N GLN A 109 -26.75 -23.37 20.81
CA GLN A 109 -27.10 -21.94 20.77
C GLN A 109 -27.81 -21.60 22.10
N PRO A 110 -27.99 -20.33 22.55
CA PRO A 110 -27.76 -19.04 21.88
C PRO A 110 -27.00 -18.02 22.78
N ALA A 111 -26.68 -16.83 22.27
CA ALA A 111 -26.78 -15.57 23.04
C ALA A 111 -26.44 -14.35 22.18
N ASP A 112 -27.39 -13.42 22.16
CA ASP A 112 -27.30 -12.03 21.73
C ASP A 112 -26.05 -11.30 22.20
N GLY A 113 -25.45 -10.54 21.29
CA GLY A 113 -24.23 -9.77 21.52
C GLY A 113 -24.24 -8.42 20.81
N ARG A 114 -25.17 -7.55 21.22
CA ARG A 114 -24.99 -6.09 21.39
C ARG A 114 -24.39 -5.29 20.22
N ALA A 115 -25.27 -4.67 19.45
CA ALA A 115 -24.94 -3.55 18.57
C ALA A 115 -24.27 -2.42 19.37
N SER A 116 -23.01 -2.13 19.05
CA SER A 116 -22.29 -0.97 19.58
C SER A 116 -22.69 0.26 18.76
N GLY A 117 -23.60 1.07 19.32
CA GLY A 117 -23.98 2.36 18.76
C GLY A 117 -22.82 3.34 18.86
N VAL A 118 -22.20 3.67 17.73
CA VAL A 118 -21.21 4.73 17.65
C VAL A 118 -21.95 6.06 17.47
N GLN A 119 -22.05 6.84 18.54
CA GLN A 119 -22.58 8.21 18.46
C GLN A 119 -21.58 9.09 17.70
N SER A 120 -21.88 9.40 16.45
CA SER A 120 -21.11 10.34 15.64
C SER A 120 -21.52 11.77 16.02
N ALA A 121 -20.84 12.37 16.99
CA ALA A 121 -21.02 13.76 17.34
C ALA A 121 -20.32 14.67 16.30
N VAL A 122 -21.10 15.20 15.37
CA VAL A 122 -20.64 16.23 14.42
C VAL A 122 -20.58 17.56 15.17
N HIS A 123 -19.38 18.08 15.40
CA HIS A 123 -19.20 19.45 15.89
C HIS A 123 -19.30 20.39 14.69
N GLN A 124 -20.32 21.25 14.68
CA GLN A 124 -20.47 22.31 13.68
C GLN A 124 -19.43 23.39 13.95
N ILE A 125 -18.42 23.50 13.09
CA ILE A 125 -17.48 24.61 13.07
C ILE A 125 -18.11 25.75 12.26
N SER A 126 -18.45 26.86 12.92
CA SER A 126 -18.84 28.09 12.21
C SER A 126 -17.62 28.63 11.47
N ALA A 127 -17.60 28.50 10.15
CA ALA A 127 -16.63 29.19 9.31
C ALA A 127 -17.02 30.67 9.25
N VAL A 128 -16.40 31.49 10.09
CA VAL A 128 -16.36 32.94 9.86
C VAL A 128 -15.49 33.17 8.63
N PRO A 129 -16.00 33.75 7.53
CA PRO A 129 -15.13 34.24 6.48
C PRO A 129 -14.47 35.51 7.00
N GLN A 130 -13.27 35.39 7.56
CA GLN A 130 -12.38 36.53 7.64
C GLN A 130 -12.01 36.89 6.20
N GLY A 131 -12.76 37.83 5.64
CA GLY A 131 -12.49 38.42 4.34
C GLY A 131 -11.07 39.00 4.30
N PRO A 132 -10.50 39.15 3.09
CA PRO A 132 -9.15 39.67 2.94
C PRO A 132 -9.09 41.08 3.50
N GLN A 133 -8.32 41.25 4.58
CA GLN A 133 -7.87 42.57 5.00
C GLN A 133 -6.97 43.09 3.87
N ALA A 134 -7.48 44.10 3.16
CA ALA A 134 -6.74 44.87 2.18
C ALA A 134 -5.50 45.47 2.87
N GLY A 135 -4.33 44.95 2.50
CA GLY A 135 -3.04 45.45 2.90
C GLY A 135 -2.19 45.68 1.65
N GLU A 136 -2.32 46.89 1.12
CA GLU A 136 -1.38 47.68 0.32
C GLU A 136 -0.70 47.05 -0.93
N PRO A 137 -0.89 47.64 -2.13
CA PRO A 137 -0.02 47.37 -3.27
C PRO A 137 1.34 48.05 -3.05
N LEU A 138 2.39 47.24 -2.87
CA LEU A 138 3.76 47.75 -2.94
C LEU A 138 4.09 48.00 -4.41
N ASN A 139 4.03 49.28 -4.79
CA ASN A 139 4.54 49.78 -6.05
C ASN A 139 6.05 49.48 -6.09
N THR A 140 6.50 48.74 -7.09
CA THR A 140 7.91 48.79 -7.50
C THR A 140 7.92 49.00 -8.99
N GLU A 141 7.72 50.26 -9.35
CA GLU A 141 8.24 50.81 -10.59
C GLU A 141 9.76 50.61 -10.55
N HIS A 142 10.27 49.78 -11.45
CA HIS A 142 11.68 49.84 -11.83
C HIS A 142 11.72 50.03 -13.33
N GLU A 143 11.81 51.29 -13.72
CA GLU A 143 12.16 51.72 -15.07
C GLU A 143 13.59 51.30 -15.42
N ASP A 144 13.71 50.89 -16.67
CA ASP A 144 14.71 51.27 -17.68
C ASP A 144 16.22 51.14 -17.40
N GLY A 145 16.91 50.64 -18.43
CA GLY A 145 18.26 51.09 -18.74
C GLY A 145 19.36 50.03 -18.78
N SER A 146 19.45 49.28 -19.89
CA SER A 146 20.65 49.05 -20.74
C SER A 146 20.65 47.70 -21.44
#